data_AF-I9P3T5-F1
#
_entry.id   AF-I9P3T5-F1
#
_cell.length_a   1.000
_cell.length_b   1.000
_cell.length_c   1.000
_cell.angle_alpha   90.00
_cell.angle_beta   90.00
_cell.angle_gamma   90.00
#
_symmetry.space_group_name_H-M   'P 1'
#
loop_
_entity.id
_entity.type
_entity.pdbx_description
1 polymer ?
#
loop_
_entity_poly.entity_id
_entity_poly.type
_entity_poly.pdbx_seq_one_letter_code
_entity_poly.pdbx_strand_id
1 'polypeptide(L)'
;MRNPIVILHGWSDNSRSFRDLAHFLQTEFGAAVQHLYLADWLSLQDEISYGDLAAAMQQAWLGMQLPTSPQSVDLIVHSTGALVSRHWFTRYYAAATNPVKRFLQLAPANFGSPLAHKGRSFYGRAVKGWKQPGFQTGANLLYGLELAADYSRELAKADLFATESWYGAGRMLSTILIGNRGYSGISAIANEAGSDGTVRIAGANLNCRYLKVALDEQQNVKPGSLQLRKSQGEIAFSVLPDEHHGSITANGKKAPHNPLTLKLIRQALQVEDADFQVGSTGHFAYQQQLDSQNPPANWQADLRSQVLCKLQDQHGDPVTDYFLEMYRTANADSRFEQRLYQQFLRHVHPHSQQPQNRAFYFDVAALYELRQSPNFQQLFLSFHAQPLFKPPRQPAGFSVVPASAAAGLRLAVEELAQIFAPHQTLLLDVELTRQVAESVFTLQRH
;
A
#
# COMPACT_ATOMS: atom_id res chain seq x y z
N MET A 1 -11.31 -30.75 -12.21
CA MET A 1 -9.85 -30.53 -12.40
C MET A 1 -9.47 -29.24 -11.70
N ARG A 2 -8.25 -29.12 -11.18
CA ARG A 2 -7.83 -27.87 -10.54
C ARG A 2 -7.54 -26.82 -11.60
N ASN A 3 -7.71 -25.56 -11.24
CA ASN A 3 -7.32 -24.44 -12.08
C ASN A 3 -5.82 -24.50 -12.38
N PRO A 4 -5.37 -24.10 -13.59
CA PRO A 4 -3.96 -23.83 -13.84
C PRO A 4 -3.43 -22.78 -12.87
N ILE A 5 -2.14 -22.87 -12.55
CA ILE A 5 -1.45 -21.93 -11.68
C ILE A 5 -0.53 -21.06 -12.53
N VAL A 6 -0.60 -19.75 -12.37
CA VAL A 6 0.34 -18.80 -12.98
C VAL A 6 1.11 -18.08 -11.88
N ILE A 7 2.43 -17.99 -12.01
CA ILE A 7 3.32 -17.34 -11.03
C ILE A 7 4.03 -16.14 -11.68
N LEU A 8 3.90 -14.96 -11.08
CA LEU A 8 4.56 -13.73 -11.51
C LEU A 8 5.60 -13.27 -10.50
N HIS A 9 6.82 -13.02 -10.99
CA HIS A 9 7.92 -12.47 -10.20
C HIS A 9 7.77 -10.96 -9.92
N GLY A 10 8.60 -10.44 -9.01
CA GLY A 10 8.70 -9.02 -8.68
C GLY A 10 9.65 -8.21 -9.57
N TRP A 11 9.78 -6.92 -9.29
CA TRP A 11 10.74 -6.06 -9.98
C TRP A 11 12.17 -6.58 -9.82
N SER A 12 12.94 -6.54 -10.91
CA SER A 12 14.35 -6.95 -10.98
C SER A 12 14.58 -8.46 -10.77
N ASP A 13 13.55 -9.29 -10.98
CA ASP A 13 13.65 -10.75 -10.91
C ASP A 13 13.27 -11.42 -12.24
N ASN A 14 13.21 -12.75 -12.28
CA ASN A 14 12.73 -13.56 -13.39
C ASN A 14 12.15 -14.90 -12.88
N SER A 15 11.46 -15.62 -13.76
CA SER A 15 10.81 -16.91 -13.51
C SER A 15 11.68 -17.96 -12.81
N ARG A 16 13.01 -17.93 -13.01
CA ARG A 16 13.92 -18.94 -12.44
C ARG A 16 13.90 -18.97 -10.91
N SER A 17 13.67 -17.83 -10.27
CA SER A 17 13.58 -17.68 -8.81
C SER A 17 12.38 -18.41 -8.19
N PHE A 18 11.41 -18.83 -9.01
CA PHE A 18 10.17 -19.49 -8.58
C PHE A 18 10.12 -20.99 -8.92
N ARG A 19 11.22 -21.56 -9.43
CA ARG A 19 11.27 -22.99 -9.80
C ARG A 19 11.09 -23.92 -8.60
N ASP A 20 11.69 -23.58 -7.46
CA ASP A 20 11.59 -24.37 -6.23
C ASP A 20 10.14 -24.34 -5.69
N LEU A 21 9.50 -23.16 -5.70
CA LEU A 21 8.10 -23.03 -5.36
C LEU A 21 7.20 -23.84 -6.32
N ALA A 22 7.46 -23.75 -7.63
CA ALA A 22 6.72 -24.53 -8.62
C ALA A 22 6.85 -26.04 -8.38
N HIS A 23 8.06 -26.51 -8.08
CA HIS A 23 8.31 -27.92 -7.77
C HIS A 23 7.59 -28.37 -6.50
N PHE A 24 7.61 -27.54 -5.45
CA PHE A 24 6.82 -27.77 -4.24
C PHE A 24 5.34 -27.91 -4.56
N LEU A 25 4.75 -26.98 -5.32
CA LEU A 25 3.33 -27.01 -5.69
C LEU A 25 2.97 -28.23 -6.55
N GLN A 26 3.84 -28.61 -7.47
CA GLN A 26 3.68 -29.84 -8.27
C GLN A 26 3.72 -31.09 -7.39
N THR A 27 4.57 -31.11 -6.37
CA THR A 27 4.66 -32.24 -5.42
C THR A 27 3.41 -32.31 -4.54
N GLU A 28 2.98 -31.18 -3.98
CA GLU A 28 1.82 -31.11 -3.07
C GLU A 28 0.50 -31.42 -3.76
N PHE A 29 0.35 -31.06 -5.04
CA PHE A 29 -0.91 -31.20 -5.76
C PHE A 29 -0.88 -32.29 -6.85
N GLY A 30 0.28 -32.86 -7.14
CA GLY A 30 0.46 -33.92 -8.13
C GLY A 30 -0.12 -33.56 -9.50
N ALA A 31 -0.69 -34.57 -10.17
CA ALA A 31 -1.32 -34.41 -11.48
C ALA A 31 -2.57 -33.49 -11.50
N ALA A 32 -3.06 -33.02 -10.34
CA ALA A 32 -4.21 -32.13 -10.28
C ALA A 32 -3.90 -30.72 -10.82
N VAL A 33 -2.64 -30.27 -10.75
CA VAL A 33 -2.16 -29.05 -11.41
C VAL A 33 -1.55 -29.46 -12.76
N GLN A 34 -2.40 -29.74 -13.75
CA GLN A 34 -1.92 -30.16 -15.08
C GLN A 34 -1.05 -29.09 -15.76
N HIS A 35 -1.24 -27.82 -15.42
CA HIS A 35 -0.52 -26.72 -16.04
C HIS A 35 -0.10 -25.66 -15.01
N LEU A 36 1.22 -25.50 -14.83
CA LEU A 36 1.85 -24.46 -14.03
C LEU A 36 2.72 -23.60 -14.95
N TYR A 37 2.50 -22.29 -14.91
CA TYR A 37 3.19 -21.32 -15.76
C TYR A 37 4.00 -20.35 -14.91
N LEU A 38 5.25 -20.14 -15.31
CA LEU A 38 6.11 -19.10 -14.73
C LEU A 38 6.20 -17.96 -15.74
N ALA A 39 5.67 -16.79 -15.39
CA ALA A 39 5.71 -15.63 -16.26
C ALA A 39 7.06 -14.90 -16.13
N ASP A 40 7.55 -14.37 -17.24
CA ASP A 40 8.67 -13.43 -17.28
C ASP A 40 8.18 -12.10 -17.87
N TRP A 41 8.61 -10.99 -17.28
CA TRP A 41 8.30 -9.66 -17.76
C TRP A 41 9.46 -8.69 -17.54
N LEU A 42 9.56 -7.68 -18.41
CA LEU A 42 10.70 -6.76 -18.43
C LEU A 42 10.49 -5.63 -17.41
N SER A 43 11.19 -5.71 -16.29
CA SER A 43 11.03 -4.76 -15.18
C SER A 43 12.09 -3.65 -15.12
N LEU A 44 13.20 -3.80 -15.86
CA LEU A 44 14.36 -2.90 -15.79
C LEU A 44 14.45 -1.94 -16.97
N GLN A 45 13.54 -2.03 -17.93
CA GLN A 45 13.52 -1.12 -19.07
C GLN A 45 12.84 0.19 -18.66
N ASP A 46 13.55 1.32 -18.78
CA ASP A 46 13.09 2.60 -18.25
C ASP A 46 11.81 3.11 -18.94
N GLU A 47 11.60 2.73 -20.21
CA GLU A 47 10.46 3.13 -21.03
C GLU A 47 9.17 2.34 -20.74
N ILE A 48 9.28 1.15 -20.15
CA ILE A 48 8.13 0.26 -19.94
C ILE A 48 7.22 0.80 -18.84
N SER A 49 5.95 1.01 -19.17
CA SER A 49 4.91 1.38 -18.23
C SER A 49 4.12 0.17 -17.72
N TYR A 50 3.36 0.35 -16.63
CA TYR A 50 2.39 -0.66 -16.18
C TYR A 50 1.30 -0.95 -17.24
N GLY A 51 0.97 0.04 -18.08
CA GLY A 51 0.02 -0.15 -19.19
C GLY A 51 0.57 -1.08 -20.27
N ASP A 52 1.86 -0.94 -20.60
CA ASP A 52 2.55 -1.82 -21.55
C ASP A 52 2.62 -3.26 -21.00
N LEU A 53 2.94 -3.41 -19.71
CA LEU A 53 2.96 -4.70 -19.04
C LEU A 53 1.58 -5.37 -19.03
N ALA A 54 0.51 -4.62 -18.76
CA ALA A 54 -0.85 -5.15 -18.82
C ALA A 54 -1.22 -5.62 -20.23
N ALA A 55 -0.88 -4.85 -21.27
CA ALA A 55 -1.11 -5.22 -22.66
C ALA A 55 -0.31 -6.46 -23.07
N ALA A 56 0.97 -6.51 -22.71
CA ALA A 56 1.84 -7.66 -22.96
C ALA A 56 1.36 -8.92 -22.22
N MET A 57 0.93 -8.76 -20.95
CA MET A 57 0.35 -9.86 -20.17
C MET A 57 -0.91 -10.40 -20.84
N GLN A 58 -1.82 -9.54 -21.31
CA GLN A 58 -3.02 -9.97 -22.02
C GLN A 58 -2.68 -10.73 -23.31
N GLN A 59 -1.73 -10.23 -24.11
CA GLN A 59 -1.28 -10.90 -25.33
C GLN A 59 -0.66 -12.27 -25.04
N ALA A 60 0.23 -12.36 -24.05
CA ALA A 60 0.85 -13.62 -23.64
C ALA A 60 -0.18 -14.62 -23.10
N TRP A 61 -1.16 -14.15 -22.32
CA TRP A 61 -2.23 -14.97 -21.75
C TRP A 61 -3.06 -15.65 -22.85
N LEU A 62 -3.49 -14.85 -23.85
CA LEU A 62 -4.25 -15.35 -24.99
C LEU A 62 -3.40 -16.23 -25.92
N GLY A 63 -2.14 -15.87 -26.15
CA GLY A 63 -1.21 -16.64 -27.00
C GLY A 63 -0.92 -18.03 -26.44
N MET A 64 -0.88 -18.16 -25.11
CA MET A 64 -0.75 -19.45 -24.41
C MET A 64 -2.08 -20.18 -24.22
N GLN A 65 -3.19 -19.63 -24.73
CA GLN A 65 -4.55 -20.16 -24.58
C GLN A 65 -4.93 -20.44 -23.12
N LEU A 66 -4.46 -19.58 -22.20
CA LEU A 66 -4.85 -19.67 -20.80
C LEU A 66 -6.34 -19.36 -20.64
N PRO A 67 -7.03 -20.01 -19.69
CA PRO A 67 -8.45 -19.77 -19.47
C PRO A 67 -8.77 -18.29 -19.21
N THR A 68 -9.85 -17.82 -19.83
CA THR A 68 -10.41 -16.47 -19.63
C THR A 68 -11.81 -16.49 -19.05
N SER A 69 -12.40 -17.69 -18.84
CA SER A 69 -13.68 -17.83 -18.17
C SER A 69 -13.57 -17.39 -16.70
N PRO A 70 -14.64 -16.88 -16.08
CA PRO A 70 -14.57 -16.39 -14.70
C PRO A 70 -14.04 -17.47 -13.74
N GLN A 71 -13.19 -17.05 -12.80
CA GLN A 71 -12.66 -17.92 -11.72
C GLN A 71 -12.03 -19.26 -12.19
N SER A 72 -11.34 -19.25 -13.31
CA SER A 72 -10.74 -20.44 -13.92
C SER A 72 -9.23 -20.57 -13.75
N VAL A 73 -8.55 -19.60 -13.12
CA VAL A 73 -7.09 -19.61 -12.92
C VAL A 73 -6.73 -19.25 -11.48
N ASP A 74 -5.71 -19.89 -10.92
CA ASP A 74 -5.12 -19.50 -9.64
C ASP A 74 -3.82 -18.71 -9.91
N LEU A 75 -3.69 -17.52 -9.34
CA LEU A 75 -2.59 -16.59 -9.59
C LEU A 75 -1.76 -16.37 -8.34
N ILE A 76 -0.44 -16.61 -8.45
CA ILE A 76 0.55 -16.32 -7.41
C ILE A 76 1.41 -15.15 -7.88
N VAL A 77 1.57 -14.15 -7.03
CA VAL A 77 2.39 -12.98 -7.35
C VAL A 77 3.36 -12.69 -6.23
N HIS A 78 4.53 -12.15 -6.58
CA HIS A 78 5.48 -11.63 -5.63
C HIS A 78 5.75 -10.15 -5.84
N SER A 79 5.86 -9.39 -4.74
CA SER A 79 6.33 -8.00 -4.77
C SER A 79 5.56 -7.14 -5.80
N THR A 80 6.25 -6.49 -6.74
CA THR A 80 5.65 -5.67 -7.81
C THR A 80 4.72 -6.45 -8.75
N GLY A 81 4.82 -7.77 -8.82
CA GLY A 81 3.92 -8.61 -9.61
C GLY A 81 2.44 -8.44 -9.20
N ALA A 82 2.17 -8.03 -7.96
CA ALA A 82 0.82 -7.68 -7.51
C ALA A 82 0.26 -6.45 -8.22
N LEU A 83 1.08 -5.39 -8.38
CA LEU A 83 0.66 -4.18 -9.10
C LEU A 83 0.44 -4.46 -10.59
N VAL A 84 1.29 -5.28 -11.21
CA VAL A 84 1.15 -5.69 -12.61
C VAL A 84 -0.14 -6.47 -12.82
N SER A 85 -0.40 -7.45 -11.96
CA SER A 85 -1.60 -8.30 -12.06
C SER A 85 -2.89 -7.53 -11.83
N ARG A 86 -2.90 -6.68 -10.79
CA ARG A 86 -4.04 -5.82 -10.47
C ARG A 86 -4.36 -4.86 -11.61
N HIS A 87 -3.35 -4.26 -12.22
CA HIS A 87 -3.55 -3.42 -13.40
C HIS A 87 -4.14 -4.23 -14.56
N TRP A 88 -3.59 -5.41 -14.84
CA TRP A 88 -4.07 -6.26 -15.92
C TRP A 88 -5.56 -6.62 -15.75
N PHE A 89 -5.96 -7.13 -14.58
CA PHE A 89 -7.35 -7.55 -14.44
C PHE A 89 -8.33 -6.37 -14.36
N THR A 90 -7.96 -5.23 -13.76
CA THR A 90 -8.82 -4.03 -13.71
C THR A 90 -8.94 -3.34 -15.07
N ARG A 91 -7.99 -3.58 -15.98
CA ARG A 91 -8.00 -3.05 -17.34
C ARG A 91 -8.80 -3.89 -18.32
N TYR A 92 -8.75 -5.22 -18.20
CA TYR A 92 -9.28 -6.14 -19.22
C TYR A 92 -10.54 -6.91 -18.81
N TYR A 93 -10.91 -6.90 -17.53
CA TYR A 93 -12.05 -7.64 -17.02
C TYR A 93 -12.92 -6.76 -16.12
N ALA A 94 -14.14 -7.22 -15.85
CA ALA A 94 -14.95 -6.74 -14.75
C ALA A 94 -14.79 -7.69 -13.55
N ALA A 95 -15.11 -7.21 -12.35
CA ALA A 95 -15.04 -8.01 -11.14
C ALA A 95 -15.79 -9.36 -11.25
N ALA A 96 -16.92 -9.39 -11.97
CA ALA A 96 -17.75 -10.59 -12.14
C ALA A 96 -17.21 -11.57 -13.19
N THR A 97 -16.42 -11.07 -14.16
CA THR A 97 -15.95 -11.86 -15.31
C THR A 97 -14.46 -12.17 -15.25
N ASN A 98 -13.79 -11.77 -14.18
CA ASN A 98 -12.36 -11.93 -14.01
C ASN A 98 -11.96 -13.42 -13.93
N PRO A 99 -10.93 -13.86 -14.67
CA PRO A 99 -10.55 -15.27 -14.71
C PRO A 99 -9.83 -15.75 -13.45
N VAL A 100 -9.30 -14.85 -12.61
CA VAL A 100 -8.60 -15.24 -11.38
C VAL A 100 -9.62 -15.67 -10.32
N LYS A 101 -9.47 -16.90 -9.81
CA LYS A 101 -10.22 -17.43 -8.66
C LYS A 101 -9.48 -17.15 -7.37
N ARG A 102 -8.26 -17.68 -7.26
CA ARG A 102 -7.41 -17.51 -6.08
C ARG A 102 -6.27 -16.56 -6.40
N PHE A 103 -6.10 -15.56 -5.56
CA PHE A 103 -5.06 -14.56 -5.74
C PHE A 103 -4.14 -14.58 -4.52
N LEU A 104 -3.06 -15.35 -4.60
CA LEU A 104 -2.05 -15.45 -3.56
C LEU A 104 -0.95 -14.43 -3.80
N GLN A 105 -0.76 -13.54 -2.84
CA GLN A 105 0.22 -12.47 -2.90
C GLN A 105 1.30 -12.69 -1.84
N LEU A 106 2.54 -12.88 -2.29
CA LEU A 106 3.71 -13.08 -1.46
C LEU A 106 4.50 -11.77 -1.39
N ALA A 107 4.57 -11.17 -0.20
CA ALA A 107 5.22 -9.89 0.04
C ALA A 107 4.88 -8.80 -1.02
N PRO A 108 3.59 -8.57 -1.34
CA PRO A 108 3.21 -7.67 -2.44
C PRO A 108 3.49 -6.21 -2.10
N ALA A 109 3.90 -5.41 -3.09
CA ALA A 109 4.11 -3.96 -2.91
C ALA A 109 2.87 -3.14 -3.27
N ASN A 110 1.71 -3.50 -2.69
CA ASN A 110 0.39 -2.97 -3.09
C ASN A 110 0.23 -1.45 -2.94
N PHE A 111 0.90 -0.86 -1.97
CA PHE A 111 0.94 0.58 -1.69
C PHE A 111 2.37 1.13 -1.73
N GLY A 112 3.19 0.53 -2.60
CA GLY A 112 4.55 0.94 -2.86
C GLY A 112 5.60 0.36 -1.92
N SER A 113 6.86 0.74 -2.15
CA SER A 113 8.03 0.29 -1.39
C SER A 113 8.99 1.46 -1.12
N PRO A 114 9.56 1.56 0.11
CA PRO A 114 10.65 2.48 0.42
C PRO A 114 11.89 2.27 -0.46
N LEU A 115 12.03 1.10 -1.08
CA LEU A 115 13.19 0.79 -1.92
C LEU A 115 13.15 1.56 -3.25
N ALA A 116 11.97 1.96 -3.74
CA ALA A 116 11.78 2.46 -5.11
C ALA A 116 12.42 3.83 -5.43
N HIS A 117 12.70 4.65 -4.41
CA HIS A 117 13.35 5.95 -4.59
C HIS A 117 14.88 5.91 -4.39
N LYS A 118 15.45 4.73 -4.09
CA LYS A 118 16.89 4.63 -3.80
C LYS A 118 17.69 4.82 -5.09
N GLY A 119 18.83 5.50 -5.03
CA GLY A 119 19.65 5.78 -6.22
C GLY A 119 20.24 4.52 -6.86
N ARG A 120 20.65 4.61 -8.13
CA ARG A 120 21.30 3.51 -8.89
C ARG A 120 22.47 2.86 -8.16
N SER A 121 23.26 3.64 -7.40
CA SER A 121 24.37 3.14 -6.58
C SER A 121 23.91 2.24 -5.43
N PHE A 122 22.77 2.54 -4.81
CA PHE A 122 22.15 1.71 -3.78
C PHE A 122 21.71 0.37 -4.38
N TYR A 123 21.00 0.37 -5.51
CA TYR A 123 20.62 -0.88 -6.18
C TYR A 123 21.83 -1.71 -6.61
N GLY A 124 22.83 -1.05 -7.20
CA GLY A 124 24.06 -1.70 -7.63
C GLY A 124 24.88 -2.26 -6.47
N ARG A 125 24.79 -1.72 -5.25
CA ARG A 125 25.58 -2.18 -4.10
C ARG A 125 24.82 -3.11 -3.15
N ALA A 126 23.55 -2.82 -2.87
CA ALA A 126 22.75 -3.49 -1.85
C ALA A 126 21.78 -4.54 -2.42
N VAL A 127 21.45 -4.47 -3.72
CA VAL A 127 20.45 -5.35 -4.36
C VAL A 127 21.05 -6.28 -5.42
N LYS A 128 22.02 -5.83 -6.25
CA LYS A 128 22.50 -6.64 -7.41
C LYS A 128 23.99 -6.83 -7.62
N GLY A 129 24.86 -6.05 -6.96
CA GLY A 129 26.29 -6.01 -7.30
C GLY A 129 26.53 -5.31 -8.65
N TRP A 130 27.60 -4.52 -8.77
CA TRP A 130 27.90 -3.75 -9.99
C TRP A 130 28.04 -4.65 -11.21
N LYS A 131 27.13 -4.50 -12.19
CA LYS A 131 27.32 -5.04 -13.54
C LYS A 131 26.80 -4.04 -14.58
N GLN A 132 27.76 -3.38 -15.25
CA GLN A 132 27.69 -2.64 -16.52
C GLN A 132 27.35 -1.12 -16.51
N PRO A 133 28.04 -0.30 -17.36
CA PRO A 133 27.61 1.05 -17.74
C PRO A 133 26.29 1.03 -18.54
N GLY A 134 25.45 2.05 -18.41
CA GLY A 134 24.12 2.10 -19.07
C GLY A 134 22.99 1.41 -18.30
N PHE A 135 23.15 1.24 -16.98
CA PHE A 135 22.21 0.55 -16.09
C PHE A 135 20.84 1.24 -16.03
N GLN A 136 19.87 0.72 -16.79
CA GLN A 136 18.47 1.04 -16.63
C GLN A 136 17.90 0.35 -15.38
N THR A 137 16.95 1.01 -14.74
CA THR A 137 16.37 0.57 -13.47
C THR A 137 14.88 0.26 -13.58
N GLY A 138 14.27 0.52 -14.74
CA GLY A 138 12.81 0.53 -14.86
C GLY A 138 12.22 1.75 -14.18
N ALA A 139 12.79 2.92 -14.45
CA ALA A 139 12.44 4.19 -13.78
C ALA A 139 10.93 4.44 -13.73
N ASN A 140 10.21 4.21 -14.84
CA ASN A 140 8.76 4.39 -14.89
C ASN A 140 8.00 3.46 -13.91
N LEU A 141 8.42 2.19 -13.82
CA LEU A 141 7.84 1.26 -12.86
C LEU A 141 8.20 1.61 -11.41
N LEU A 142 9.42 2.08 -11.17
CA LEU A 142 9.88 2.53 -9.87
C LEU A 142 9.12 3.78 -9.41
N TYR A 143 8.79 4.72 -10.30
CA TYR A 143 7.92 5.86 -9.95
C TYR A 143 6.54 5.39 -9.50
N GLY A 144 5.90 4.44 -10.21
CA GLY A 144 4.62 3.89 -9.76
C GLY A 144 4.71 3.02 -8.49
N LEU A 145 5.90 2.48 -8.19
CA LEU A 145 6.19 1.68 -6.99
C LEU A 145 6.59 2.56 -5.79
N GLU A 146 6.94 3.82 -6.01
CA GLU A 146 7.32 4.72 -4.93
C GLU A 146 6.15 4.96 -3.97
N LEU A 147 6.48 5.10 -2.69
CA LEU A 147 5.48 5.39 -1.67
C LEU A 147 4.72 6.68 -2.00
N ALA A 148 3.41 6.65 -1.79
CA ALA A 148 2.50 7.74 -2.14
C ALA A 148 2.40 8.06 -3.65
N ALA A 149 2.84 7.17 -4.54
CA ALA A 149 2.57 7.32 -5.97
C ALA A 149 1.07 7.31 -6.26
N ASP A 150 0.61 8.26 -7.09
CA ASP A 150 -0.78 8.30 -7.58
C ASP A 150 -1.18 6.98 -8.24
N TYR A 151 -0.24 6.31 -8.91
CA TYR A 151 -0.47 5.01 -9.54
C TYR A 151 -1.10 3.98 -8.59
N SER A 152 -0.47 3.74 -7.43
CA SER A 152 -0.98 2.76 -6.45
C SER A 152 -2.31 3.17 -5.84
N ARG A 153 -2.55 4.48 -5.70
CA ARG A 153 -3.81 5.06 -5.21
C ARG A 153 -4.94 4.84 -6.21
N GLU A 154 -4.73 5.18 -7.48
CA GLU A 154 -5.76 5.02 -8.51
C GLU A 154 -6.05 3.54 -8.77
N LEU A 155 -5.04 2.67 -8.68
CA LEU A 155 -5.25 1.23 -8.75
C LEU A 155 -6.10 0.72 -7.58
N ALA A 156 -5.84 1.19 -6.35
CA ALA A 156 -6.69 0.89 -5.19
C ALA A 156 -8.12 1.44 -5.34
N LYS A 157 -8.31 2.59 -5.97
CA LYS A 157 -9.66 3.10 -6.29
C LYS A 157 -10.38 2.17 -7.28
N ALA A 158 -9.64 1.59 -8.24
CA ALA A 158 -10.18 0.73 -9.28
C ALA A 158 -10.62 -0.66 -8.79
N ASP A 159 -10.02 -1.20 -7.72
CA ASP A 159 -10.37 -2.53 -7.20
C ASP A 159 -10.90 -2.55 -5.75
N LEU A 160 -10.32 -1.77 -4.82
CA LEU A 160 -10.71 -1.76 -3.42
C LEU A 160 -11.86 -0.80 -3.10
N PHE A 161 -12.05 0.26 -3.90
CA PHE A 161 -13.09 1.27 -3.67
C PHE A 161 -14.07 1.42 -4.85
N ALA A 162 -14.03 0.49 -5.80
CA ALA A 162 -14.94 0.39 -6.93
C ALA A 162 -16.40 0.18 -6.48
N THR A 163 -17.35 0.31 -7.41
CA THR A 163 -18.77 0.07 -7.11
C THR A 163 -19.06 -1.40 -6.85
N GLU A 164 -18.41 -2.32 -7.60
CA GLU A 164 -18.48 -3.75 -7.35
C GLU A 164 -17.28 -4.23 -6.53
N SER A 165 -17.51 -5.23 -5.65
CA SER A 165 -16.41 -5.90 -4.96
C SER A 165 -15.63 -6.80 -5.91
N TRP A 166 -14.32 -6.62 -5.94
CA TRP A 166 -13.38 -7.49 -6.67
C TRP A 166 -12.95 -8.72 -5.87
N TYR A 167 -13.12 -8.67 -4.54
CA TYR A 167 -12.62 -9.69 -3.63
C TYR A 167 -13.75 -10.27 -2.77
N GLY A 168 -13.54 -11.50 -2.29
CA GLY A 168 -14.50 -12.22 -1.46
C GLY A 168 -15.21 -13.34 -2.20
N ALA A 169 -16.17 -13.97 -1.53
CA ALA A 169 -16.87 -15.13 -2.05
C ALA A 169 -17.63 -14.82 -3.36
N GLY A 170 -17.50 -15.69 -4.36
CA GLY A 170 -18.03 -15.49 -5.71
C GLY A 170 -17.23 -14.48 -6.55
N ARG A 171 -16.11 -13.97 -6.02
CA ARG A 171 -15.17 -13.05 -6.67
C ARG A 171 -13.74 -13.61 -6.52
N MET A 172 -12.70 -12.77 -6.50
CA MET A 172 -11.35 -13.26 -6.22
C MET A 172 -11.16 -13.57 -4.73
N LEU A 173 -10.71 -14.79 -4.43
CA LEU A 173 -10.31 -15.24 -3.10
C LEU A 173 -8.85 -14.83 -2.87
N SER A 174 -8.65 -13.63 -2.33
CA SER A 174 -7.31 -13.04 -2.15
C SER A 174 -6.71 -13.38 -0.79
N THR A 175 -5.46 -13.84 -0.81
CA THR A 175 -4.66 -14.10 0.39
C THR A 175 -3.31 -13.39 0.28
N ILE A 176 -2.94 -12.63 1.30
CA ILE A 176 -1.70 -11.89 1.38
C ILE A 176 -0.85 -12.46 2.51
N LEU A 177 0.37 -12.88 2.17
CA LEU A 177 1.38 -13.32 3.13
C LEU A 177 2.59 -12.41 3.01
N ILE A 178 3.10 -11.88 4.12
CA ILE A 178 4.31 -11.05 4.13
C ILE A 178 5.19 -11.39 5.32
N GLY A 179 6.51 -11.28 5.17
CA GLY A 179 7.45 -11.47 6.28
C GLY A 179 7.47 -10.30 7.28
N ASN A 180 8.09 -10.53 8.43
CA ASN A 180 8.32 -9.49 9.46
C ASN A 180 9.79 -9.14 9.68
N ARG A 181 10.72 -9.84 9.01
CA ARG A 181 12.16 -9.63 9.20
C ARG A 181 12.79 -8.98 8.00
N GLY A 182 13.75 -8.10 8.25
CA GLY A 182 14.62 -7.56 7.22
C GLY A 182 15.78 -8.50 6.84
N TYR A 183 16.55 -8.07 5.85
CA TYR A 183 17.75 -8.78 5.41
C TYR A 183 18.88 -8.70 6.44
N SER A 184 19.86 -9.61 6.33
CA SER A 184 21.14 -9.55 7.06
C SER A 184 22.29 -9.08 6.17
N GLY A 185 23.47 -8.84 6.77
CA GLY A 185 24.65 -8.39 6.02
C GLY A 185 24.50 -7.00 5.42
N ILE A 186 25.12 -6.76 4.25
CA ILE A 186 25.10 -5.45 3.58
C ILE A 186 23.67 -5.04 3.19
N SER A 187 22.82 -5.99 2.76
CA SER A 187 21.45 -5.71 2.35
C SER A 187 20.55 -5.23 3.51
N ALA A 188 20.99 -5.39 4.77
CA ALA A 188 20.28 -4.85 5.93
C ALA A 188 20.12 -3.33 5.90
N ILE A 189 20.92 -2.61 5.10
CA ILE A 189 20.78 -1.17 4.87
C ILE A 189 19.43 -0.76 4.25
N ALA A 190 18.71 -1.70 3.64
CA ALA A 190 17.37 -1.49 3.11
C ALA A 190 16.26 -1.64 4.16
N ASN A 191 16.58 -2.19 5.34
CA ASN A 191 15.58 -2.54 6.33
C ASN A 191 14.93 -1.30 6.96
N GLU A 192 13.61 -1.38 7.14
CA GLU A 192 12.82 -0.42 7.91
C GLU A 192 11.98 -1.18 8.95
N ALA A 193 11.76 -0.59 10.12
CA ALA A 193 10.90 -1.17 11.16
C ALA A 193 9.48 -1.45 10.60
N GLY A 194 8.91 -2.61 10.93
CA GLY A 194 7.61 -3.06 10.39
C GLY A 194 7.61 -3.33 8.88
N SER A 195 8.70 -3.84 8.33
CA SER A 195 8.85 -4.29 6.94
C SER A 195 9.45 -5.70 6.86
N ASP A 196 9.34 -6.34 5.70
CA ASP A 196 10.06 -7.59 5.39
C ASP A 196 11.48 -7.34 4.82
N GLY A 197 12.02 -6.13 5.03
CA GLY A 197 13.28 -5.66 4.46
C GLY A 197 13.17 -4.99 3.10
N THR A 198 12.01 -5.03 2.44
CA THR A 198 11.77 -4.31 1.16
C THR A 198 10.42 -3.59 1.14
N VAL A 199 9.37 -4.23 1.63
CA VAL A 199 8.01 -3.72 1.63
C VAL A 199 7.53 -3.55 3.06
N ARG A 200 6.95 -2.40 3.38
CA ARG A 200 6.28 -2.18 4.66
C ARG A 200 5.11 -3.16 4.78
N ILE A 201 4.92 -3.75 5.95
CA ILE A 201 3.80 -4.65 6.21
C ILE A 201 2.46 -3.94 5.93
N ALA A 202 2.34 -2.67 6.36
CA ALA A 202 1.19 -1.81 6.05
C ALA A 202 1.01 -1.52 4.55
N GLY A 203 2.11 -1.54 3.78
CA GLY A 203 2.10 -1.32 2.34
C GLY A 203 1.72 -2.57 1.52
N ALA A 204 1.82 -3.76 2.11
CA ALA A 204 1.40 -5.00 1.47
C ALA A 204 -0.09 -5.30 1.67
N ASN A 205 -0.64 -4.96 2.84
CA ASN A 205 -2.01 -5.29 3.22
C ASN A 205 -3.04 -4.47 2.42
N LEU A 206 -3.87 -5.13 1.62
CA LEU A 206 -4.97 -4.51 0.87
C LEU A 206 -6.16 -4.10 1.75
N ASN A 207 -6.25 -4.60 2.98
CA ASN A 207 -7.25 -4.13 3.93
C ASN A 207 -6.89 -2.70 4.37
N CYS A 208 -7.50 -1.73 3.71
CA CYS A 208 -7.16 -0.33 3.86
C CYS A 208 -8.41 0.54 4.06
N ARG A 209 -8.19 1.83 4.28
CA ARG A 209 -9.24 2.84 4.32
C ARG A 209 -8.93 3.98 3.39
N TYR A 210 -9.97 4.69 2.99
CA TYR A 210 -9.90 5.91 2.22
C TYR A 210 -10.64 7.02 2.96
N LEU A 211 -9.93 8.11 3.26
CA LEU A 211 -10.45 9.30 3.91
C LEU A 211 -10.31 10.48 2.96
N LYS A 212 -11.43 11.12 2.65
CA LYS A 212 -11.46 12.41 1.97
C LYS A 212 -11.92 13.50 2.93
N VAL A 213 -11.29 14.66 2.88
CA VAL A 213 -11.68 15.83 3.68
C VAL A 213 -11.35 17.12 2.93
N ALA A 214 -12.19 18.14 3.06
CA ALA A 214 -11.89 19.49 2.60
C ALA A 214 -11.82 20.44 3.79
N LEU A 215 -10.79 21.28 3.81
CA LEU A 215 -10.57 22.27 4.85
C LEU A 215 -10.84 23.68 4.31
N ASP A 216 -11.59 24.47 5.09
CA ASP A 216 -11.77 25.90 4.82
C ASP A 216 -10.47 26.68 5.07
N GLU A 217 -10.51 27.99 4.86
CA GLU A 217 -9.35 28.84 5.02
C GLU A 217 -8.91 29.03 6.49
N GLN A 218 -9.76 28.68 7.47
CA GLN A 218 -9.42 28.58 8.88
C GLN A 218 -9.04 27.13 9.29
N GLN A 219 -8.79 26.25 8.32
CA GLN A 219 -8.44 24.85 8.53
C GLN A 219 -9.54 24.03 9.24
N ASN A 220 -10.80 24.48 9.24
CA ASN A 220 -11.92 23.68 9.72
C ASN A 220 -12.42 22.74 8.62
N VAL A 221 -12.91 21.57 9.02
CA VAL A 221 -13.57 20.64 8.10
C VAL A 221 -14.82 21.28 7.50
N LYS A 222 -14.88 21.42 6.18
CA LYS A 222 -16.07 21.90 5.47
C LYS A 222 -17.25 20.95 5.73
N PRO A 223 -18.44 21.45 6.07
CA PRO A 223 -19.62 20.61 6.29
C PRO A 223 -19.87 19.63 5.13
N GLY A 224 -20.05 18.35 5.44
CA GLY A 224 -20.31 17.29 4.44
C GLY A 224 -19.09 16.84 3.61
N SER A 225 -17.90 17.40 3.82
CA SER A 225 -16.70 17.01 3.06
C SER A 225 -15.99 15.75 3.57
N LEU A 226 -16.17 15.42 4.85
CA LEU A 226 -15.52 14.28 5.49
C LEU A 226 -16.17 12.97 5.05
N GLN A 227 -15.41 12.11 4.38
CA GLN A 227 -15.88 10.81 3.91
C GLN A 227 -14.85 9.74 4.25
N LEU A 228 -15.21 8.79 5.11
CA LEU A 228 -14.40 7.64 5.46
C LEU A 228 -15.02 6.37 4.85
N ARG A 229 -14.23 5.62 4.09
CA ARG A 229 -14.61 4.34 3.48
C ARG A 229 -13.62 3.26 3.85
N LYS A 230 -14.09 2.05 4.09
CA LYS A 230 -13.26 0.82 4.17
C LYS A 230 -13.14 0.21 2.77
N SER A 231 -12.01 -0.43 2.47
CA SER A 231 -11.88 -1.27 1.27
C SER A 231 -12.98 -2.33 1.21
N GLN A 232 -13.46 -2.62 0.01
CA GLN A 232 -14.49 -3.63 -0.23
C GLN A 232 -13.89 -5.03 -0.35
N GLY A 233 -14.70 -6.02 0.03
CA GLY A 233 -14.40 -7.43 -0.09
C GLY A 233 -13.55 -8.00 1.05
N GLU A 234 -13.54 -9.33 1.10
CA GLU A 234 -12.84 -10.13 2.09
C GLU A 234 -11.45 -10.49 1.56
N ILE A 235 -10.41 -10.00 2.22
CA ILE A 235 -9.02 -10.24 1.84
C ILE A 235 -8.26 -10.80 3.03
N ALA A 236 -7.79 -12.03 2.90
CA ALA A 236 -7.04 -12.70 3.94
C ALA A 236 -5.63 -12.11 4.07
N PHE A 237 -5.17 -11.92 5.30
CA PHE A 237 -3.86 -11.33 5.57
C PHE A 237 -3.17 -12.03 6.75
N SER A 238 -1.88 -12.33 6.60
CA SER A 238 -1.05 -12.85 7.69
C SER A 238 0.40 -12.37 7.54
N VAL A 239 1.02 -12.08 8.69
CA VAL A 239 2.45 -11.77 8.76
C VAL A 239 3.21 -13.00 9.25
N LEU A 240 4.10 -13.51 8.42
CA LEU A 240 4.88 -14.72 8.68
C LEU A 240 6.13 -14.35 9.49
N PRO A 241 6.27 -14.89 10.72
CA PRO A 241 7.46 -14.65 11.50
C PRO A 241 8.67 -15.27 10.82
N ASP A 242 9.81 -14.59 10.93
CA ASP A 242 11.14 -15.02 10.52
C ASP A 242 11.34 -15.12 9.01
N GLU A 243 10.36 -14.69 8.22
CA GLU A 243 10.47 -14.52 6.78
C GLU A 243 10.89 -13.08 6.45
N HIS A 244 11.72 -12.95 5.41
CA HIS A 244 12.04 -11.70 4.75
C HIS A 244 11.53 -11.72 3.30
N HIS A 245 11.64 -10.58 2.60
CA HIS A 245 11.04 -10.39 1.27
C HIS A 245 11.39 -11.47 0.23
N GLY A 246 12.64 -11.94 0.21
CA GLY A 246 13.08 -13.01 -0.69
C GLY A 246 12.88 -14.46 -0.19
N SER A 247 12.80 -14.72 1.12
CA SER A 247 12.72 -16.10 1.64
C SER A 247 11.30 -16.67 1.53
N ILE A 248 10.29 -15.79 1.53
CA ILE A 248 8.88 -16.15 1.42
C ILE A 248 8.53 -16.85 0.10
N THR A 249 9.34 -16.68 -0.96
CA THR A 249 9.08 -17.26 -2.28
C THR A 249 9.64 -18.66 -2.47
N ALA A 250 10.11 -19.31 -1.39
CA ALA A 250 10.76 -20.62 -1.42
C ALA A 250 12.02 -20.70 -2.32
N ASN A 251 12.71 -19.58 -2.56
CA ASN A 251 13.87 -19.54 -3.44
C ASN A 251 15.19 -19.90 -2.73
N GLY A 252 15.85 -20.95 -3.18
CA GLY A 252 17.24 -21.26 -2.84
C GLY A 252 17.42 -22.21 -1.64
N LYS A 253 18.66 -22.64 -1.40
CA LYS A 253 19.05 -23.74 -0.49
C LYS A 253 18.60 -23.61 0.98
N LYS A 254 18.01 -22.47 1.36
CA LYS A 254 17.65 -22.12 2.72
C LYS A 254 16.20 -21.57 2.82
N ALA A 255 15.39 -21.61 1.75
CA ALA A 255 14.05 -21.02 1.75
C ALA A 255 12.94 -22.05 1.46
N PRO A 256 11.71 -21.83 1.98
CA PRO A 256 11.43 -20.98 3.14
C PRO A 256 11.89 -21.71 4.41
N HIS A 257 12.42 -20.95 5.38
CA HIS A 257 12.87 -21.52 6.65
C HIS A 257 11.71 -21.91 7.57
N ASN A 258 10.56 -21.27 7.39
CA ASN A 258 9.39 -21.47 8.21
C ASN A 258 8.42 -22.48 7.56
N PRO A 259 8.22 -23.69 8.11
CA PRO A 259 7.27 -24.67 7.57
C PRO A 259 5.84 -24.15 7.46
N LEU A 260 5.48 -23.14 8.28
CA LEU A 260 4.20 -22.46 8.20
C LEU A 260 4.02 -21.76 6.85
N THR A 261 5.08 -21.20 6.27
CA THR A 261 5.03 -20.47 4.98
C THR A 261 4.47 -21.38 3.88
N LEU A 262 5.08 -22.55 3.66
CA LEU A 262 4.63 -23.51 2.64
C LEU A 262 3.23 -24.05 2.94
N LYS A 263 2.94 -24.31 4.23
CA LYS A 263 1.61 -24.75 4.67
C LYS A 263 0.53 -23.73 4.29
N LEU A 264 0.77 -22.44 4.56
CA LEU A 264 -0.19 -21.38 4.28
C LEU A 264 -0.31 -21.07 2.79
N ILE A 265 0.80 -21.12 2.04
CA ILE A 265 0.77 -21.07 0.56
C ILE A 265 -0.12 -22.17 -0.01
N ARG A 266 0.06 -23.40 0.45
CA ARG A 266 -0.75 -24.56 0.03
C ARG A 266 -2.23 -24.34 0.33
N GLN A 267 -2.55 -23.91 1.55
CA GLN A 267 -3.92 -23.64 1.98
C GLN A 267 -4.57 -22.50 1.18
N ALA A 268 -3.85 -21.41 0.93
CA ALA A 268 -4.35 -20.27 0.16
C ALA A 268 -4.75 -20.65 -1.28
N LEU A 269 -4.15 -21.72 -1.83
CA LEU A 269 -4.50 -22.25 -3.14
C LEU A 269 -5.63 -23.28 -3.09
N GLN A 270 -6.12 -23.66 -1.90
CA GLN A 270 -7.19 -24.64 -1.70
C GLN A 270 -8.51 -24.02 -1.22
N VAL A 271 -8.50 -22.75 -0.81
CA VAL A 271 -9.70 -22.05 -0.34
C VAL A 271 -10.80 -22.03 -1.40
N GLU A 272 -12.05 -22.10 -0.96
CA GLU A 272 -13.25 -22.02 -1.79
C GLU A 272 -14.14 -20.86 -1.32
N ASP A 273 -15.20 -20.55 -2.06
CA ASP A 273 -16.11 -19.45 -1.75
C ASP A 273 -16.70 -19.56 -0.33
N ALA A 274 -16.94 -20.78 0.14
CA ALA A 274 -17.45 -21.05 1.48
C ALA A 274 -16.50 -20.53 2.57
N ASP A 275 -15.19 -20.52 2.32
CA ASP A 275 -14.19 -20.09 3.29
C ASP A 275 -14.13 -18.55 3.41
N PHE A 276 -14.65 -17.82 2.41
CA PHE A 276 -14.73 -16.36 2.36
C PHE A 276 -16.13 -15.82 2.70
N GLN A 277 -17.08 -16.68 3.08
CA GLN A 277 -18.38 -16.24 3.57
C GLN A 277 -18.22 -15.55 4.93
N VAL A 278 -18.77 -14.34 5.05
CA VAL A 278 -18.72 -13.57 6.30
C VAL A 278 -19.75 -14.12 7.27
N GLY A 279 -19.28 -14.56 8.44
CA GLY A 279 -20.15 -15.03 9.52
C GLY A 279 -20.78 -13.88 10.33
N SER A 280 -21.56 -14.22 11.33
CA SER A 280 -22.24 -13.26 12.23
C SER A 280 -21.28 -12.32 13.00
N THR A 281 -20.01 -12.69 13.13
CA THR A 281 -18.98 -11.88 13.80
C THR A 281 -18.32 -10.83 12.88
N GLY A 282 -18.72 -10.77 11.60
CA GLY A 282 -18.11 -9.87 10.61
C GLY A 282 -16.73 -10.33 10.09
N HIS A 283 -16.28 -11.52 10.52
CA HIS A 283 -15.08 -12.18 10.00
C HIS A 283 -15.47 -13.39 9.15
N PHE A 284 -14.70 -13.68 8.12
CA PHE A 284 -14.86 -14.88 7.29
C PHE A 284 -13.99 -16.03 7.80
N ALA A 285 -14.43 -17.27 7.54
CA ALA A 285 -13.88 -18.48 8.14
C ALA A 285 -12.38 -18.64 7.88
N TYR A 286 -11.92 -18.31 6.67
CA TYR A 286 -10.50 -18.44 6.33
C TYR A 286 -9.59 -17.50 7.12
N GLN A 287 -10.00 -16.25 7.39
CA GLN A 287 -9.21 -15.35 8.24
C GLN A 287 -9.11 -15.89 9.67
N GLN A 288 -10.21 -16.42 10.23
CA GLN A 288 -10.20 -17.04 11.56
C GLN A 288 -9.27 -18.26 11.59
N GLN A 289 -9.28 -19.06 10.52
CA GLN A 289 -8.37 -20.19 10.35
C GLN A 289 -6.90 -19.72 10.28
N LEU A 290 -6.60 -18.62 9.57
CA LEU A 290 -5.25 -18.05 9.55
C LEU A 290 -4.83 -17.56 10.94
N ASP A 291 -5.70 -16.82 11.63
CA ASP A 291 -5.42 -16.28 12.95
C ASP A 291 -5.27 -17.38 14.02
N SER A 292 -5.96 -18.51 13.89
CA SER A 292 -5.74 -19.66 14.77
C SER A 292 -4.40 -20.36 14.56
N GLN A 293 -3.92 -20.40 13.31
CA GLN A 293 -2.64 -21.02 12.95
C GLN A 293 -1.44 -20.08 13.16
N ASN A 294 -1.66 -18.78 13.00
CA ASN A 294 -0.67 -17.72 13.15
C ASN A 294 -1.31 -16.46 13.77
N PRO A 295 -1.60 -16.49 15.08
CA PRO A 295 -2.20 -15.37 15.78
C PRO A 295 -1.45 -14.06 15.54
N PRO A 296 -2.13 -12.90 15.45
CA PRO A 296 -1.45 -11.61 15.34
C PRO A 296 -0.40 -11.34 16.43
N ALA A 297 -0.59 -11.90 17.63
CA ALA A 297 0.40 -11.86 18.70
C ALA A 297 1.74 -12.54 18.34
N ASN A 298 1.71 -13.54 17.45
CA ASN A 298 2.89 -14.28 16.99
C ASN A 298 3.61 -13.60 15.82
N TRP A 299 3.03 -12.54 15.24
CA TRP A 299 3.65 -11.85 14.10
C TRP A 299 4.99 -11.21 14.46
N GLN A 300 5.26 -10.92 15.74
CA GLN A 300 6.52 -10.33 16.23
C GLN A 300 6.99 -9.12 15.39
N ALA A 301 6.04 -8.36 14.85
CA ALA A 301 6.29 -7.23 13.97
C ALA A 301 6.07 -5.93 14.73
N ASP A 302 6.87 -4.91 14.42
CA ASP A 302 6.61 -3.57 14.92
C ASP A 302 5.23 -3.10 14.46
N LEU A 303 4.39 -2.65 15.38
CA LEU A 303 3.04 -2.17 15.07
C LEU A 303 3.14 -0.82 14.35
N ARG A 304 3.08 -0.85 13.02
CA ARG A 304 3.24 0.33 12.18
C ARG A 304 2.00 0.60 11.34
N SER A 305 1.69 1.87 11.11
CA SER A 305 0.61 2.31 10.21
C SER A 305 1.17 3.25 9.15
N GLN A 306 0.54 3.27 7.98
CA GLN A 306 0.94 4.13 6.87
C GLN A 306 -0.22 5.00 6.43
N VAL A 307 0.01 6.31 6.31
CA VAL A 307 -0.94 7.24 5.67
C VAL A 307 -0.32 7.76 4.38
N LEU A 308 -0.95 7.46 3.26
CA LEU A 308 -0.59 8.02 1.96
C LEU A 308 -1.48 9.24 1.73
N CYS A 309 -0.92 10.43 1.95
CA CYS A 309 -1.62 11.70 1.80
C CYS A 309 -1.42 12.27 0.40
N LYS A 310 -2.49 12.81 -0.20
CA LYS A 310 -2.48 13.65 -1.39
C LYS A 310 -3.13 14.98 -1.03
N LEU A 311 -2.41 16.08 -1.27
CA LEU A 311 -2.85 17.42 -0.96
C LEU A 311 -3.06 18.24 -2.23
N GLN A 312 -4.24 18.84 -2.39
CA GLN A 312 -4.58 19.72 -3.51
C GLN A 312 -5.40 20.91 -3.01
N ASP A 313 -5.52 21.96 -3.81
CA ASP A 313 -6.45 23.05 -3.52
C ASP A 313 -7.86 22.79 -4.10
N GLN A 314 -8.79 23.71 -3.85
CA GLN A 314 -10.17 23.62 -4.34
C GLN A 314 -10.31 23.65 -5.87
N HIS A 315 -9.26 24.02 -6.60
CA HIS A 315 -9.22 24.00 -8.06
C HIS A 315 -8.60 22.71 -8.61
N GLY A 316 -8.07 21.85 -7.73
CA GLY A 316 -7.37 20.62 -8.08
C GLY A 316 -5.87 20.83 -8.33
N ASP A 317 -5.35 22.03 -8.08
CA ASP A 317 -3.92 22.30 -8.23
C ASP A 317 -3.13 21.64 -7.08
N PRO A 318 -1.95 21.07 -7.37
CA PRO A 318 -1.15 20.35 -6.36
C PRO A 318 -0.55 21.32 -5.32
N VAL A 319 -0.68 20.96 -4.04
CA VAL A 319 -0.03 21.70 -2.94
C VAL A 319 1.26 20.99 -2.55
N THR A 320 2.38 21.45 -3.12
CA THR A 320 3.66 20.72 -3.11
C THR A 320 4.53 21.00 -1.87
N ASP A 321 4.41 22.18 -1.29
CA ASP A 321 5.14 22.57 -0.08
C ASP A 321 4.17 22.78 1.08
N TYR A 322 4.12 21.78 1.96
CA TYR A 322 3.29 21.81 3.16
C TYR A 322 3.92 21.09 4.35
N PHE A 323 3.34 21.29 5.52
CA PHE A 323 3.67 20.61 6.76
C PHE A 323 2.38 20.08 7.42
N LEU A 324 2.39 18.82 7.84
CA LEU A 324 1.33 18.23 8.65
C LEU A 324 1.63 18.51 10.12
N GLU A 325 0.82 19.35 10.74
CA GLU A 325 0.89 19.61 12.17
C GLU A 325 -0.09 18.68 12.91
N MET A 326 0.41 18.04 13.96
CA MET A 326 -0.32 17.21 14.90
C MET A 326 -0.26 17.81 16.30
N TYR A 327 -1.40 17.96 16.96
CA TYR A 327 -1.48 18.50 18.31
C TYR A 327 -2.71 17.97 19.06
N ARG A 328 -2.69 18.01 20.40
CA ARG A 328 -3.78 17.51 21.24
C ARG A 328 -4.81 18.58 21.63
N THR A 329 -4.35 19.81 21.81
CA THR A 329 -5.16 20.98 22.23
C THR A 329 -4.48 22.27 21.78
N ALA A 330 -5.19 23.40 21.88
CA ALA A 330 -4.64 24.74 21.70
C ALA A 330 -3.49 25.08 22.67
N ASN A 331 -3.48 24.47 23.86
CA ASN A 331 -2.44 24.68 24.86
C ASN A 331 -1.24 23.79 24.57
N ALA A 332 -0.06 24.40 24.42
CA ALA A 332 1.17 23.68 24.13
C ALA A 332 1.63 22.84 25.32
N ASP A 333 2.00 21.60 25.06
CA ASP A 333 2.77 20.73 25.93
C ASP A 333 3.95 20.19 25.14
N SER A 334 5.04 20.93 25.18
CA SER A 334 6.21 20.68 24.35
C SER A 334 6.71 19.23 24.46
N ARG A 335 6.56 18.56 25.61
CA ARG A 335 6.97 17.17 25.80
C ARG A 335 6.04 16.19 25.10
N PHE A 336 4.73 16.37 25.23
CA PHE A 336 3.76 15.51 24.55
C PHE A 336 3.86 15.68 23.03
N GLU A 337 3.91 16.92 22.55
CA GLU A 337 4.02 17.23 21.14
C GLU A 337 5.35 16.71 20.58
N GLN A 338 6.45 16.84 21.33
CA GLN A 338 7.72 16.21 20.95
C GLN A 338 7.58 14.69 20.74
N ARG A 339 6.85 13.98 21.62
CA ARG A 339 6.59 12.54 21.44
C ARG A 339 5.76 12.26 20.19
N LEU A 340 4.78 13.10 19.83
CA LEU A 340 4.05 12.95 18.57
C LEU A 340 4.98 12.96 17.36
N TYR A 341 5.97 13.86 17.32
CA TYR A 341 6.87 14.00 16.17
C TYR A 341 8.13 13.13 16.22
N GLN A 342 8.57 12.66 17.39
CA GLN A 342 9.79 11.86 17.53
C GLN A 342 9.53 10.37 17.78
N GLN A 343 8.36 10.00 18.30
CA GLN A 343 8.01 8.63 18.64
C GLN A 343 6.86 8.13 17.76
N PHE A 344 5.75 8.87 17.67
CA PHE A 344 4.58 8.45 16.91
C PHE A 344 4.80 8.60 15.39
N LEU A 345 5.09 9.79 14.88
CA LEU A 345 5.49 9.97 13.49
C LEU A 345 6.97 9.59 13.33
N ARG A 346 7.25 8.50 12.61
CA ARG A 346 8.61 7.96 12.45
C ARG A 346 9.32 8.47 11.20
N HIS A 347 8.56 8.61 10.13
CA HIS A 347 9.12 8.91 8.82
C HIS A 347 8.09 9.60 7.95
N VAL A 348 8.53 10.60 7.19
CA VAL A 348 7.76 11.26 6.13
C VAL A 348 8.55 11.11 4.85
N HIS A 349 7.92 10.54 3.82
CA HIS A 349 8.50 10.36 2.50
C HIS A 349 7.69 11.15 1.47
N PRO A 350 8.16 12.32 1.01
CA PRO A 350 7.58 12.99 -0.15
C PRO A 350 7.88 12.21 -1.42
N HIS A 351 6.87 12.00 -2.26
CA HIS A 351 7.06 11.34 -3.53
C HIS A 351 7.94 12.20 -4.45
N SER A 352 8.96 11.59 -5.07
CA SER A 352 10.03 12.29 -5.78
C SER A 352 9.56 13.19 -6.93
N GLN A 353 8.51 12.78 -7.66
CA GLN A 353 7.94 13.55 -8.77
C GLN A 353 6.59 14.20 -8.46
N GLN A 354 6.01 13.91 -7.30
CA GLN A 354 4.67 14.35 -6.90
C GLN A 354 4.72 14.80 -5.44
N PRO A 355 5.46 15.87 -5.09
CA PRO A 355 5.73 16.26 -3.70
C PRO A 355 4.48 16.66 -2.88
N GLN A 356 3.35 16.91 -3.56
CA GLN A 356 2.03 17.03 -2.94
C GLN A 356 1.50 15.71 -2.35
N ASN A 357 2.08 14.59 -2.78
CA ASN A 357 1.84 13.27 -2.25
C ASN A 357 2.96 12.90 -1.27
N ARG A 358 2.58 12.52 -0.04
CA ARG A 358 3.53 12.14 1.00
C ARG A 358 3.06 10.92 1.76
N ALA A 359 3.99 9.99 2.02
CA ALA A 359 3.76 8.86 2.89
C ALA A 359 4.22 9.19 4.31
N PHE A 360 3.29 9.21 5.25
CA PHE A 360 3.54 9.34 6.68
C PHE A 360 3.52 7.95 7.32
N TYR A 361 4.57 7.62 8.08
CA TYR A 361 4.73 6.32 8.71
C TYR A 361 4.72 6.45 10.23
N PHE A 362 3.83 5.70 10.86
CA PHE A 362 3.49 5.87 12.27
C PHE A 362 3.81 4.63 13.11
N ASP A 363 4.23 4.87 14.36
CA ASP A 363 4.38 3.88 15.42
C ASP A 363 3.09 3.73 16.23
N VAL A 364 2.32 2.69 15.96
CA VAL A 364 1.04 2.47 16.65
C VAL A 364 1.27 2.06 18.11
N ALA A 365 2.39 1.42 18.45
CA ALA A 365 2.72 1.12 19.84
C ALA A 365 2.96 2.43 20.63
N ALA A 366 3.69 3.38 20.05
CA ALA A 366 3.86 4.71 20.66
C ALA A 366 2.51 5.45 20.82
N LEU A 367 1.58 5.27 19.88
CA LEU A 367 0.23 5.82 20.00
C LEU A 367 -0.53 5.23 21.21
N TYR A 368 -0.42 3.92 21.44
CA TYR A 368 -1.04 3.28 22.60
C TYR A 368 -0.47 3.78 23.92
N GLU A 369 0.84 4.05 23.99
CA GLU A 369 1.44 4.69 25.16
C GLU A 369 0.95 6.13 25.35
N LEU A 370 0.82 6.90 24.27
CA LEU A 370 0.32 8.27 24.32
C LEU A 370 -1.12 8.33 24.85
N ARG A 371 -1.97 7.36 24.49
CA ARG A 371 -3.35 7.22 24.98
C ARG A 371 -3.47 7.01 26.49
N GLN A 372 -2.42 6.56 27.17
CA GLN A 372 -2.42 6.46 28.64
C GLN A 372 -2.25 7.82 29.32
N SER A 373 -1.97 8.89 28.57
CA SER A 373 -1.82 10.23 29.12
C SER A 373 -3.22 10.80 29.46
N PRO A 374 -3.46 11.31 30.69
CA PRO A 374 -4.79 11.71 31.15
C PRO A 374 -5.42 12.86 30.35
N ASN A 375 -4.61 13.64 29.62
CA ASN A 375 -5.04 14.81 28.86
C ASN A 375 -5.07 14.58 27.34
N PHE A 376 -4.95 13.34 26.88
CA PHE A 376 -5.06 13.01 25.46
C PHE A 376 -6.45 12.43 25.17
N GLN A 377 -7.36 13.30 24.73
CA GLN A 377 -8.74 12.94 24.36
C GLN A 377 -8.98 13.02 22.86
N GLN A 378 -8.13 13.75 22.14
CA GLN A 378 -8.27 14.03 20.72
C GLN A 378 -6.92 14.36 20.11
N LEU A 379 -6.78 14.06 18.83
CA LEU A 379 -5.67 14.45 17.98
C LEU A 379 -6.22 15.34 16.87
N PHE A 380 -5.62 16.51 16.69
CA PHE A 380 -5.92 17.40 15.59
C PHE A 380 -4.84 17.26 14.53
N LEU A 381 -5.26 17.23 13.26
CA LEU A 381 -4.40 17.28 12.09
C LEU A 381 -4.68 18.56 11.31
N SER A 382 -3.66 19.40 11.10
CA SER A 382 -3.77 20.60 10.27
C SER A 382 -2.64 20.69 9.24
N PHE A 383 -2.83 21.47 8.19
CA PHE A 383 -1.90 21.58 7.07
C PHE A 383 -1.46 23.02 6.86
N HIS A 384 -0.17 23.27 7.06
CA HIS A 384 0.46 24.56 6.76
C HIS A 384 1.08 24.49 5.38
N ALA A 385 0.65 25.34 4.44
CA ALA A 385 1.03 25.25 3.03
C ALA A 385 1.57 26.56 2.46
N GLN A 386 2.44 26.47 1.45
CA GLN A 386 2.94 27.61 0.68
C GLN A 386 2.27 27.69 -0.70
N PRO A 387 2.17 28.90 -1.31
CA PRO A 387 2.55 30.20 -0.74
C PRO A 387 1.55 30.70 0.31
N LEU A 388 2.01 31.53 1.25
CA LEU A 388 1.13 32.17 2.23
C LEU A 388 0.22 33.22 1.57
N PHE A 389 -1.02 33.33 2.07
CA PHE A 389 -1.91 34.43 1.72
C PHE A 389 -1.59 35.65 2.59
N LYS A 390 -1.01 36.70 1.98
CA LYS A 390 -0.61 37.93 2.66
C LYS A 390 -0.73 39.14 1.74
N PRO A 391 -1.96 39.57 1.39
CA PRO A 391 -2.16 40.73 0.53
C PRO A 391 -1.62 42.02 1.18
N PRO A 392 -1.11 42.99 0.38
CA PRO A 392 -1.00 42.93 -1.08
C PRO A 392 0.24 42.15 -1.57
N ARG A 393 1.18 41.82 -0.69
CA ARG A 393 2.49 41.23 -1.07
C ARG A 393 2.37 39.84 -1.70
N GLN A 394 1.44 39.03 -1.19
CA GLN A 394 1.11 37.70 -1.69
C GLN A 394 -0.42 37.62 -1.80
N PRO A 395 -1.00 38.06 -2.93
CA PRO A 395 -2.44 38.21 -3.08
C PRO A 395 -3.13 36.90 -3.43
N ALA A 396 -2.41 35.76 -3.47
CA ALA A 396 -3.00 34.44 -3.60
C ALA A 396 -2.16 33.39 -2.83
N GLY A 397 -2.81 32.54 -2.04
CA GLY A 397 -2.11 31.57 -1.19
C GLY A 397 -3.00 30.92 -0.13
N PHE A 398 -2.37 30.29 0.87
CA PHE A 398 -3.04 29.62 1.99
C PHE A 398 -2.91 30.43 3.28
N SER A 399 -3.94 30.39 4.11
CA SER A 399 -3.91 31.07 5.41
C SER A 399 -2.98 30.37 6.40
N VAL A 400 -2.32 31.16 7.25
CA VAL A 400 -1.63 30.65 8.44
C VAL A 400 -2.61 30.70 9.59
N VAL A 401 -3.00 29.52 10.08
CA VAL A 401 -3.91 29.41 11.22
C VAL A 401 -3.12 28.81 12.37
N PRO A 402 -2.96 29.51 13.51
CA PRO A 402 -2.28 28.93 14.66
C PRO A 402 -3.09 27.75 15.21
N ALA A 403 -2.43 26.75 15.79
CA ALA A 403 -3.08 25.58 16.40
C ALA A 403 -4.14 25.93 17.46
N SER A 404 -4.03 27.13 18.07
CA SER A 404 -5.03 27.64 19.01
C SER A 404 -6.33 28.12 18.37
N ALA A 405 -6.32 28.36 17.06
CA ALA A 405 -7.47 28.83 16.27
C ALA A 405 -7.88 27.85 15.16
N ALA A 406 -7.00 26.93 14.74
CA ALA A 406 -7.30 25.88 13.78
C ALA A 406 -8.11 24.77 14.46
N ALA A 407 -9.34 24.50 13.98
CA ALA A 407 -10.05 23.31 14.43
C ALA A 407 -9.48 22.02 13.81
N GLY A 408 -8.82 22.12 12.65
CA GLY A 408 -8.20 20.99 11.96
C GLY A 408 -9.18 19.87 11.62
N LEU A 409 -8.64 18.74 11.14
CA LEU A 409 -9.33 17.47 11.25
C LEU A 409 -9.17 16.95 12.68
N ARG A 410 -10.25 17.08 13.46
CA ARG A 410 -10.36 16.53 14.81
C ARG A 410 -10.62 15.03 14.76
N LEU A 411 -9.77 14.26 15.40
CA LEU A 411 -9.91 12.81 15.59
C LEU A 411 -10.03 12.52 17.08
N ALA A 412 -11.17 12.00 17.52
CA ALA A 412 -11.33 11.54 18.88
C ALA A 412 -10.46 10.28 19.12
N VAL A 413 -10.03 10.04 20.37
CA VAL A 413 -9.11 8.92 20.68
C VAL A 413 -9.67 7.56 20.28
N GLU A 414 -11.00 7.43 20.31
CA GLU A 414 -11.76 6.24 19.95
C GLU A 414 -11.71 6.00 18.43
N GLU A 415 -11.61 7.08 17.65
CA GLU A 415 -11.55 7.07 16.18
C GLU A 415 -10.13 6.81 15.65
N LEU A 416 -9.10 7.06 16.47
CA LEU A 416 -7.70 6.91 16.07
C LEU A 416 -7.36 5.49 15.59
N ALA A 417 -8.06 4.46 16.08
CA ALA A 417 -7.86 3.09 15.60
C ALA A 417 -8.37 2.87 14.17
N GLN A 418 -9.29 3.72 13.68
CA GLN A 418 -9.75 3.71 12.30
C GLN A 418 -8.74 4.39 11.38
N ILE A 419 -8.04 5.41 11.85
CA ILE A 419 -7.06 6.17 11.06
C ILE A 419 -5.68 5.50 11.08
N PHE A 420 -5.23 5.07 12.25
CA PHE A 420 -3.90 4.51 12.50
C PHE A 420 -3.97 3.03 12.88
N ALA A 421 -4.72 2.25 12.09
CA ALA A 421 -4.79 0.80 12.28
C ALA A 421 -3.40 0.16 12.06
N PRO A 422 -2.97 -0.76 12.94
CA PRO A 422 -1.70 -1.45 12.78
C PRO A 422 -1.70 -2.27 11.49
N HIS A 423 -0.59 -2.23 10.77
CA HIS A 423 -0.34 -2.95 9.53
C HIS A 423 -1.36 -2.65 8.42
N GLN A 424 -1.93 -1.45 8.42
CA GLN A 424 -2.86 -0.99 7.38
C GLN A 424 -2.42 0.35 6.80
N THR A 425 -2.84 0.56 5.56
CA THR A 425 -2.71 1.84 4.86
C THR A 425 -4.01 2.64 4.97
N LEU A 426 -3.89 3.95 5.18
CA LEU A 426 -4.93 4.94 4.94
C LEU A 426 -4.57 5.77 3.71
N LEU A 427 -5.43 5.77 2.70
CA LEU A 427 -5.39 6.73 1.62
C LEU A 427 -6.08 8.01 2.12
N LEU A 428 -5.36 9.12 2.17
CA LEU A 428 -5.87 10.42 2.63
C LEU A 428 -5.85 11.41 1.46
N ASP A 429 -7.02 11.90 1.05
CA ASP A 429 -7.16 12.98 0.08
C ASP A 429 -7.64 14.24 0.83
N VAL A 430 -6.84 15.31 0.75
CA VAL A 430 -7.11 16.57 1.44
C VAL A 430 -7.20 17.70 0.42
N GLU A 431 -8.30 18.44 0.48
CA GLU A 431 -8.49 19.68 -0.27
C GLU A 431 -8.30 20.87 0.68
N LEU A 432 -7.43 21.82 0.31
CA LEU A 432 -7.25 23.08 1.02
C LEU A 432 -7.91 24.24 0.28
N THR A 433 -8.43 25.22 1.02
CA THR A 433 -8.97 26.44 0.44
C THR A 433 -7.86 27.47 0.22
N ARG A 434 -7.49 27.69 -1.05
CA ARG A 434 -6.59 28.73 -1.52
C ARG A 434 -7.34 30.04 -1.68
N GLN A 435 -6.88 31.08 -1.00
CA GLN A 435 -7.45 32.42 -1.07
C GLN A 435 -6.84 33.22 -2.21
N VAL A 436 -7.64 34.14 -2.78
CA VAL A 436 -7.25 35.09 -3.82
C VAL A 436 -7.84 36.45 -3.46
N ALA A 437 -7.01 37.48 -3.37
CA ALA A 437 -7.43 38.83 -3.07
C ALA A 437 -8.13 39.47 -4.27
N GLU A 438 -9.11 40.32 -4.02
CA GLU A 438 -9.85 41.04 -5.08
C GLU A 438 -8.91 41.86 -5.99
N SER A 439 -7.77 42.33 -5.47
CA SER A 439 -6.78 43.08 -6.23
C SER A 439 -6.05 42.27 -7.31
N VAL A 440 -6.22 40.94 -7.35
CA VAL A 440 -5.63 40.08 -8.40
C VAL A 440 -6.28 40.35 -9.76
N PHE A 441 -7.57 40.71 -9.79
CA PHE A 441 -8.27 41.03 -11.02
C PHE A 441 -9.32 42.11 -10.78
N THR A 442 -9.16 43.26 -11.44
CA THR A 442 -10.11 44.38 -11.34
C THR A 442 -10.60 44.78 -12.72
N LEU A 443 -11.86 45.21 -12.82
CA LEU A 443 -12.43 45.81 -14.02
C LEU A 443 -12.72 47.28 -13.73
N GLN A 444 -12.34 48.15 -14.66
CA GLN A 444 -12.69 49.57 -14.61
C GLN A 444 -13.69 49.88 -15.71
N ARG A 445 -14.75 50.61 -15.34
CA ARG A 445 -15.70 51.15 -16.31
C ARG A 445 -15.10 52.42 -16.89
N HIS A 446 -14.97 52.47 -18.22
CA HIS A 446 -14.61 53.68 -18.97
C HIS A 446 -15.83 54.51 -19.32
#